data_AF-A7ZR96-F1
#
_entry.id   AF-A7ZR96-F1
#
_cell.length_a   1.000
_cell.length_b   1.000
_cell.length_c   1.000
_cell.angle_alpha   90.00
_cell.angle_beta   90.00
_cell.angle_gamma   90.00
#
_symmetry.space_group_name_H-M   'P 1'
#
loop_
_entity.id
_entity.type
_entity.pdbx_description
1 polymer ?
#
loop_
_entity_poly.entity_id
_entity_poly.type
_entity_poly.pdbx_seq_one_letter_code
_entity_poly.pdbx_strand_id
1 'polypeptide(L)'
;MGAEVALRPLGIQFFYPKNLPALVTIVYLEDGDIRESFFRRLDPTEPSQSSVGKWSQHVGGFLASFNIGKALPVRMTVCWDSVIDKKAYETEIWFSRDTWQQMLTAYPDTYRPGKIYYRNKMIIGLPPGGKVRVWLKDNRNPVVLQNPARQFTLTGDDMLICKNVPNKIDFSYIKANGYDPFIRDFIKEKPYPYGHW
;
A
#
# COMPACT_ATOMS: atom_id res chain seq x y z
N MET A 1 28.68 6.53 9.19
CA MET A 1 27.92 6.03 8.01
C MET A 1 26.47 5.64 8.31
N GLY A 2 26.03 5.43 9.56
CA GLY A 2 24.65 4.97 9.85
C GLY A 2 23.54 6.04 9.89
N ALA A 3 23.86 7.31 10.17
CA ALA A 3 22.85 8.36 10.34
C ALA A 3 22.29 8.92 9.02
N GLU A 4 23.10 8.94 7.95
CA GLU A 4 22.74 9.56 6.66
C GLU A 4 21.77 8.70 5.83
N VAL A 5 21.73 7.38 6.09
CA VAL A 5 20.77 6.47 5.42
C VAL A 5 19.39 6.53 6.09
N ALA A 6 19.35 6.78 7.40
CA ALA A 6 18.11 6.87 8.19
C ALA A 6 17.27 8.13 7.89
N LEU A 7 17.86 9.14 7.25
CA LEU A 7 17.21 10.42 6.90
C LEU A 7 16.73 10.50 5.44
N ARG A 8 16.76 9.38 4.70
CA ARG A 8 16.33 9.37 3.29
C ARG A 8 14.80 9.33 3.20
N PRO A 9 14.19 10.21 2.38
CA PRO A 9 12.74 10.20 2.24
C PRO A 9 12.24 8.86 1.70
N LEU A 10 11.25 8.27 2.38
CA LEU A 10 10.56 7.05 1.99
C LEU A 10 9.31 7.41 1.19
N GLY A 11 9.30 7.10 -0.11
CA GLY A 11 8.08 7.23 -0.92
C GLY A 11 7.16 6.02 -0.75
N ILE A 12 5.89 6.23 -0.44
CA ILE A 12 4.88 5.18 -0.25
C ILE A 12 3.84 5.25 -1.36
N GLN A 13 3.46 4.11 -1.93
CA GLN A 13 2.47 4.02 -2.98
C GLN A 13 1.43 2.96 -2.66
N PHE A 14 0.17 3.27 -2.96
CA PHE A 14 -0.94 2.37 -2.76
C PHE A 14 -1.48 1.89 -4.10
N PHE A 15 -1.73 0.59 -4.21
CA PHE A 15 -2.24 -0.04 -5.42
C PHE A 15 -3.37 -1.00 -5.08
N TYR A 16 -4.22 -1.27 -6.06
CA TYR A 16 -5.20 -2.33 -6.00
C TYR A 16 -5.12 -3.22 -7.26
N PRO A 17 -5.60 -4.47 -7.20
CA PRO A 17 -5.55 -5.36 -8.37
C PRO A 17 -6.41 -4.85 -9.53
N LYS A 18 -6.13 -5.28 -10.76
CA LYS A 18 -6.86 -4.81 -11.94
C LYS A 18 -8.37 -4.96 -11.75
N ASN A 19 -9.12 -3.87 -11.98
CA ASN A 19 -10.59 -3.82 -11.88
C ASN A 19 -11.16 -4.23 -10.51
N LEU A 20 -10.36 -4.17 -9.44
CA LEU A 20 -10.82 -4.39 -8.06
C LEU A 20 -10.50 -3.15 -7.21
N PRO A 21 -11.22 -2.02 -7.40
CA PRO A 21 -10.77 -0.73 -6.91
C PRO A 21 -10.78 -0.60 -5.40
N ALA A 22 -9.75 0.08 -4.90
CA ALA A 22 -9.64 0.52 -3.52
C ALA A 22 -9.19 1.98 -3.49
N LEU A 23 -9.62 2.73 -2.48
CA LEU A 23 -9.29 4.14 -2.33
C LEU A 23 -8.78 4.42 -0.92
N VAL A 24 -7.58 4.96 -0.81
CA VAL A 24 -7.06 5.41 0.48
C VAL A 24 -7.64 6.78 0.84
N THR A 25 -8.07 6.90 2.08
CA THR A 25 -8.69 8.09 2.66
C THR A 25 -7.73 8.82 3.58
N ILE A 26 -7.06 8.10 4.49
CA ILE A 26 -6.12 8.66 5.46
C ILE A 26 -4.96 7.69 5.70
N VAL A 27 -3.78 8.23 5.93
CA VAL A 27 -2.59 7.47 6.36
C VAL A 27 -1.92 8.18 7.53
N TYR A 28 -1.74 7.44 8.62
CA TYR A 28 -0.88 7.81 9.75
C TYR A 28 0.41 7.02 9.65
N LEU A 29 1.55 7.72 9.63
CA LEU A 29 2.88 7.10 9.61
C LEU A 29 3.68 7.58 10.80
N GLU A 30 4.11 6.62 11.62
CA GLU A 30 5.18 6.80 12.59
C GLU A 30 6.48 6.34 11.94
N ASP A 31 7.48 7.21 11.93
CA ASP A 31 8.82 6.89 11.46
C ASP A 31 9.87 7.28 12.51
N GLY A 32 11.14 6.96 12.23
CA GLY A 32 12.26 7.24 13.12
C GLY A 32 12.53 8.72 13.41
N ASP A 33 11.89 9.67 12.70
CA ASP A 33 11.96 11.10 12.96
C ASP A 33 10.83 11.52 13.92
N ILE A 34 10.68 10.78 15.05
CA ILE A 34 9.89 10.89 16.32
C ILE A 34 8.50 11.59 16.31
N ARG A 35 8.25 12.53 15.39
CA ARG A 35 7.00 13.17 15.05
C ARG A 35 6.17 12.29 14.13
N GLU A 36 4.93 12.04 14.53
CA GLU A 36 3.93 11.43 13.66
C GLU A 36 3.76 12.23 12.37
N SER A 37 3.88 11.54 11.23
CA SER A 37 3.59 12.10 9.91
C SER A 37 2.16 11.76 9.52
N PHE A 38 1.32 12.80 9.49
CA PHE A 38 -0.06 12.72 9.00
C PHE A 38 -0.15 13.22 7.56
N PHE A 39 -0.52 12.34 6.63
CA PHE A 39 -0.64 12.71 5.23
C PHE A 39 -2.01 13.34 4.93
N ARG A 40 -2.06 14.69 4.93
CA ARG A 40 -3.29 15.46 4.61
C ARG A 40 -3.72 15.37 3.14
N ARG A 41 -2.76 15.15 2.24
CA ARG A 41 -2.99 14.94 0.80
C ARG A 41 -2.31 13.64 0.45
N LEU A 42 -3.06 12.73 -0.16
CA LEU A 42 -2.56 11.42 -0.54
C LEU A 42 -2.29 11.38 -2.03
N ASP A 43 -1.21 10.71 -2.43
CA ASP A 43 -1.09 10.27 -3.84
C ASP A 43 -2.27 9.35 -4.18
N PRO A 44 -2.80 9.37 -5.42
CA PRO A 44 -3.88 8.50 -5.84
C PRO A 44 -3.56 7.03 -5.60
N THR A 45 -4.59 6.24 -5.29
CA THR A 45 -4.48 4.78 -5.31
C THR A 45 -4.60 4.30 -6.75
N GLU A 46 -3.60 3.60 -7.25
CA GLU A 46 -3.49 3.30 -8.69
C GLU A 46 -3.90 1.84 -9.00
N PRO A 47 -4.58 1.60 -10.15
CA PRO A 47 -4.84 0.25 -10.60
C PRO A 47 -3.56 -0.44 -11.07
N SER A 48 -3.31 -1.65 -10.57
CA SER A 48 -2.27 -2.50 -11.14
C SER A 48 -2.79 -3.20 -12.39
N GLN A 49 -2.38 -2.73 -13.58
CA GLN A 49 -2.77 -3.32 -14.86
C GLN A 49 -2.29 -4.77 -15.06
N SER A 50 -1.23 -5.16 -14.33
CA SER A 50 -0.59 -6.48 -14.41
C SER A 50 -1.00 -7.44 -13.29
N SER A 51 -1.66 -6.97 -12.23
CA SER A 51 -2.13 -7.83 -11.14
C SER A 51 -3.52 -8.37 -11.44
N VAL A 52 -3.57 -9.48 -12.18
CA VAL A 52 -4.80 -10.22 -12.55
C VAL A 52 -4.73 -11.61 -11.95
N GLY A 53 -5.67 -11.93 -11.06
CA GLY A 53 -5.73 -13.21 -10.34
C GLY A 53 -4.62 -13.45 -9.30
N LYS A 54 -3.50 -12.71 -9.36
CA LYS A 54 -2.42 -12.67 -8.37
C LYS A 54 -1.64 -11.35 -8.48
N TRP A 55 -0.87 -10.99 -7.47
CA TRP A 55 0.01 -9.82 -7.54
C TRP A 55 1.08 -10.01 -8.61
N SER A 56 1.29 -8.98 -9.43
CA SER A 56 2.45 -8.92 -10.30
C SER A 56 3.73 -8.75 -9.48
N GLN A 57 4.82 -9.34 -9.96
CA GLN A 57 6.17 -9.08 -9.43
C GLN A 57 6.71 -7.72 -9.85
N HIS A 58 6.09 -7.10 -10.86
CA HIS A 58 6.41 -5.77 -11.34
C HIS A 58 5.20 -4.88 -11.10
N VAL A 59 5.12 -4.36 -9.87
CA VAL A 59 4.11 -3.37 -9.45
C VAL A 59 4.79 -2.04 -9.16
N GLY A 60 4.10 -0.93 -9.43
CA GLY A 60 4.59 0.42 -9.13
C GLY A 60 5.43 1.08 -10.23
N GLY A 61 5.07 2.32 -10.58
CA GLY A 61 5.68 3.04 -11.72
C GLY A 61 5.92 4.54 -11.52
N PHE A 62 5.43 5.14 -10.44
CA PHE A 62 5.37 6.61 -10.35
C PHE A 62 6.19 7.15 -9.16
N LEU A 63 6.40 8.46 -9.10
CA LEU A 63 7.04 9.12 -7.96
C LEU A 63 5.96 9.49 -6.94
N ALA A 64 6.15 9.06 -5.68
CA ALA A 64 5.30 9.55 -4.59
C ALA A 64 5.58 11.05 -4.41
N SER A 65 4.53 11.86 -4.48
CA SER A 65 4.64 13.32 -4.40
C SER A 65 4.18 13.83 -3.04
N PHE A 66 3.23 13.14 -2.40
CA PHE A 66 2.70 13.54 -1.10
C PHE A 66 2.92 12.49 0.00
N ASN A 67 2.99 11.21 -0.35
CA ASN A 67 3.16 10.11 0.60
C ASN A 67 4.65 9.87 0.89
N ILE A 68 5.32 10.85 1.48
CA ILE A 68 6.77 10.83 1.73
C ILE A 68 7.05 10.83 3.24
N GLY A 69 7.53 9.70 3.77
CA GLY A 69 8.10 9.60 5.10
C GLY A 69 9.51 10.18 5.16
N LYS A 70 9.97 10.56 6.35
CA LYS A 70 11.28 11.22 6.55
C LYS A 70 12.36 10.25 7.01
N ALA A 71 11.95 9.16 7.63
CA ALA A 71 12.85 8.15 8.17
C ALA A 71 12.33 6.72 7.94
N LEU A 72 13.02 5.74 8.55
CA LEU A 72 12.58 4.35 8.54
C LEU A 72 11.19 4.24 9.17
N PRO A 73 10.24 3.53 8.53
CA PRO A 73 8.87 3.48 9.00
C PRO A 73 8.80 2.53 10.19
N VAL A 74 8.11 2.92 11.25
CA VAL A 74 7.91 2.12 12.47
C VAL A 74 6.54 1.47 12.42
N ARG A 75 5.50 2.29 12.25
CA ARG A 75 4.11 1.88 12.22
C ARG A 75 3.33 2.69 11.20
N MET A 76 2.41 2.07 10.50
CA MET A 76 1.51 2.75 9.59
C MET A 76 0.08 2.27 9.78
N THR A 77 -0.85 3.22 9.91
CA THR A 77 -2.29 2.96 9.88
C THR A 77 -2.87 3.56 8.60
N VAL A 78 -3.61 2.74 7.85
CA VAL A 78 -4.20 3.11 6.57
C VAL A 78 -5.71 2.95 6.65
N CYS A 79 -6.45 4.05 6.49
CA CYS A 79 -7.90 4.03 6.31
C CYS A 79 -8.20 3.97 4.80
N TRP A 80 -8.91 2.95 4.35
CA TRP A 80 -9.19 2.77 2.92
C TRP A 80 -10.52 2.09 2.66
N ASP A 81 -11.11 2.44 1.52
CA ASP A 81 -12.39 1.94 1.07
C ASP A 81 -12.19 0.87 0.00
N SER A 82 -12.83 -0.28 0.15
CA SER A 82 -12.91 -1.31 -0.88
C SER A 82 -14.21 -1.14 -1.66
N VAL A 83 -14.12 -0.82 -2.96
CA VAL A 83 -15.31 -0.82 -3.85
C VAL A 83 -15.94 -2.21 -3.82
N ILE A 84 -15.12 -3.24 -3.89
CA ILE A 84 -15.54 -4.63 -4.07
C ILE A 84 -16.17 -5.23 -2.80
N ASP A 85 -15.73 -4.79 -1.62
CA ASP A 85 -16.35 -5.24 -0.36
C ASP A 85 -17.45 -4.27 0.13
N LYS A 86 -17.60 -3.11 -0.53
CA LYS A 86 -18.55 -2.04 -0.20
C LYS A 86 -18.45 -1.58 1.26
N LYS A 87 -17.22 -1.53 1.77
CA LYS A 87 -16.92 -1.15 3.15
C LYS A 87 -15.51 -0.56 3.29
N ALA A 88 -15.32 0.17 4.37
CA ALA A 88 -14.03 0.68 4.80
C ALA A 88 -13.26 -0.36 5.63
N TYR A 89 -11.95 -0.23 5.56
CA TYR A 89 -10.97 -1.00 6.29
C TYR A 89 -9.97 -0.05 6.97
N GLU A 90 -9.52 -0.46 8.14
CA GLU A 90 -8.34 0.07 8.81
C GLU A 90 -7.26 -0.99 8.79
N THR A 91 -6.13 -0.74 8.15
CA THR A 91 -4.99 -1.66 8.18
C THR A 91 -3.85 -1.05 8.98
N GLU A 92 -3.38 -1.76 10.00
CA GLU A 92 -2.20 -1.40 10.77
C GLU A 92 -1.02 -2.31 10.40
N ILE A 93 0.13 -1.70 10.14
CA ILE A 93 1.36 -2.35 9.71
C ILE A 93 2.48 -1.92 10.66
N TRP A 94 3.12 -2.88 11.33
CA TRP A 94 4.32 -2.68 12.12
C TRP A 94 5.51 -3.23 11.36
N PHE A 95 6.44 -2.38 10.98
CA PHE A 95 7.55 -2.77 10.14
C PHE A 95 8.59 -3.57 10.92
N SER A 96 9.09 -4.63 10.30
CA SER A 96 10.07 -5.52 10.92
C SER A 96 11.48 -4.96 10.81
N ARG A 97 12.36 -5.44 11.71
CA ARG A 97 13.79 -5.16 11.64
C ARG A 97 14.39 -5.61 10.30
N ASP A 98 13.90 -6.69 9.72
CA ASP A 98 14.34 -7.19 8.41
C ASP A 98 14.02 -6.20 7.29
N THR A 99 12.83 -5.58 7.32
CA THR A 99 12.49 -4.49 6.39
C THR A 99 13.45 -3.32 6.55
N TRP A 100 13.76 -2.90 7.79
CA TRP A 100 14.74 -1.83 8.03
C TRP A 100 16.13 -2.20 7.53
N GLN A 101 16.59 -3.42 7.78
CA GLN A 101 17.88 -3.90 7.26
C GLN A 101 17.92 -3.81 5.73
N GLN A 102 16.87 -4.23 5.03
CA GLN A 102 16.80 -4.11 3.57
C GLN A 102 16.79 -2.65 3.07
N MET A 103 16.18 -1.74 3.83
CA MET A 103 16.19 -0.30 3.50
C MET A 103 17.54 0.35 3.78
N LEU A 104 18.25 -0.09 4.82
CA LEU A 104 19.58 0.38 5.19
C LEU A 104 20.72 -0.26 4.39
N THR A 105 20.45 -1.35 3.67
CA THR A 105 21.45 -2.06 2.88
C THR A 105 21.59 -1.40 1.51
N ALA A 106 22.78 -0.88 1.25
CA ALA A 106 23.20 -0.42 -0.06
C ALA A 106 23.20 -1.58 -1.05
N TYR A 107 22.71 -1.35 -2.26
CA TYR A 107 22.86 -2.29 -3.37
C TYR A 107 23.40 -1.59 -4.62
N PRO A 108 24.22 -2.29 -5.42
CA PRO A 108 24.70 -1.78 -6.69
C PRO A 108 23.53 -1.69 -7.67
N ASP A 109 23.42 -0.55 -8.36
CA ASP A 109 22.50 -0.44 -9.49
C ASP A 109 23.09 -1.17 -10.71
N THR A 110 22.49 -2.30 -11.08
CA THR A 110 22.90 -3.11 -12.24
C THR A 110 22.80 -2.35 -13.56
N TYR A 111 22.05 -1.25 -13.62
CA TYR A 111 21.87 -0.42 -14.81
C TYR A 111 22.67 0.89 -14.76
N ARG A 112 23.18 1.29 -13.59
CA ARG A 112 24.03 2.47 -13.42
C ARG A 112 25.27 2.09 -12.61
N PRO A 113 26.26 1.44 -13.25
CA PRO A 113 27.48 1.02 -12.58
C PRO A 113 28.14 2.17 -11.81
N GLY A 114 28.57 1.90 -10.58
CA GLY A 114 29.19 2.89 -9.68
C GLY A 114 28.20 3.75 -8.87
N LYS A 115 26.88 3.64 -9.09
CA LYS A 115 25.88 4.27 -8.22
C LYS A 115 25.37 3.29 -7.18
N ILE A 116 25.43 3.71 -5.92
CA ILE A 116 24.84 3.01 -4.79
C ILE A 116 23.38 3.46 -4.64
N TYR A 117 22.46 2.51 -4.50
CA TYR A 117 21.05 2.77 -4.25
C TYR A 117 20.59 2.10 -2.95
N TYR A 118 19.55 2.65 -2.34
CA TYR A 118 18.88 2.13 -1.14
C TYR A 118 17.38 2.01 -1.40
N ARG A 119 16.72 0.95 -0.89
CA ARG A 119 15.29 0.74 -1.11
C ARG A 119 14.49 1.75 -0.28
N ASN A 120 14.18 2.90 -0.87
CA ASN A 120 13.42 3.98 -0.23
C ASN A 120 12.03 4.20 -0.86
N LYS A 121 11.51 3.17 -1.52
CA LYS A 121 10.17 3.18 -2.12
C LYS A 121 9.42 1.95 -1.66
N MET A 122 8.28 2.18 -1.04
CA MET A 122 7.39 1.15 -0.51
C MET A 122 6.10 1.12 -1.32
N ILE A 123 5.60 -0.09 -1.57
CA ILE A 123 4.39 -0.34 -2.34
C ILE A 123 3.45 -1.16 -1.46
N ILE A 124 2.21 -0.73 -1.35
CA ILE A 124 1.18 -1.33 -0.50
C ILE A 124 0.00 -1.74 -1.39
N GLY A 125 -0.29 -3.04 -1.41
CA GLY A 125 -1.37 -3.63 -2.17
C GLY A 125 -2.62 -3.78 -1.33
N LEU A 126 -3.74 -3.27 -1.83
CA LEU A 126 -5.05 -3.24 -1.19
C LEU A 126 -6.02 -4.14 -1.99
N PRO A 127 -6.10 -5.45 -1.71
CA PRO A 127 -7.01 -6.34 -2.40
C PRO A 127 -8.37 -6.41 -1.68
N PRO A 128 -9.42 -6.91 -2.36
CA PRO A 128 -10.64 -7.30 -1.68
C PRO A 128 -10.37 -8.30 -0.55
N GLY A 129 -11.15 -8.20 0.52
CA GLY A 129 -10.99 -9.06 1.70
C GLY A 129 -9.93 -8.59 2.69
N GLY A 130 -9.30 -7.44 2.46
CA GLY A 130 -8.48 -6.76 3.45
C GLY A 130 -7.09 -7.39 3.71
N LYS A 131 -6.66 -8.35 2.87
CA LYS A 131 -5.36 -9.02 2.98
C LYS A 131 -4.24 -8.18 2.36
N VAL A 132 -3.90 -7.09 3.03
CA VAL A 132 -2.89 -6.13 2.56
C VAL A 132 -1.51 -6.79 2.40
N ARG A 133 -0.77 -6.36 1.39
CA ARG A 133 0.61 -6.78 1.11
C ARG A 133 1.53 -5.57 1.02
N VAL A 134 2.78 -5.76 1.42
CA VAL A 134 3.80 -4.69 1.45
C VAL A 134 5.03 -5.17 0.69
N TRP A 135 5.57 -4.32 -0.17
CA TRP A 135 6.81 -4.56 -0.89
C TRP A 135 7.75 -3.36 -0.81
N LEU A 136 9.05 -3.64 -0.92
CA LEU A 136 10.05 -2.63 -1.27
C LEU A 136 10.30 -2.70 -2.78
N LYS A 137 10.31 -1.53 -3.44
CA LYS A 137 10.68 -1.43 -4.85
C LYS A 137 12.18 -1.66 -5.01
N ASP A 138 12.53 -2.45 -6.00
CA ASP A 138 13.90 -2.81 -6.35
C ASP A 138 14.25 -2.33 -7.76
N ASN A 139 14.22 -1.02 -7.99
CA ASN A 139 14.48 -0.40 -9.29
C ASN A 139 13.77 -1.08 -10.47
N ARG A 140 14.51 -1.73 -11.37
CA ARG A 140 14.00 -2.45 -12.55
C ARG A 140 13.84 -3.96 -12.31
N ASN A 141 14.15 -4.44 -11.10
CA ASN A 141 13.96 -5.82 -10.68
C ASN A 141 12.55 -6.02 -10.11
N PRO A 142 12.12 -7.29 -9.94
CA PRO A 142 10.94 -7.64 -9.17
C PRO A 142 10.90 -6.97 -7.80
N VAL A 143 9.70 -6.57 -7.35
CA VAL A 143 9.50 -6.01 -6.02
C VAL A 143 9.78 -7.07 -4.94
N VAL A 144 10.33 -6.63 -3.81
CA VAL A 144 10.71 -7.54 -2.72
C VAL A 144 9.61 -7.55 -1.67
N LEU A 145 8.95 -8.70 -1.50
CA LEU A 145 7.88 -8.89 -0.51
C LEU A 145 8.44 -8.70 0.91
N GLN A 146 7.71 -7.94 1.72
CA GLN A 146 8.06 -7.68 3.10
C GLN A 146 7.15 -8.50 4.03
N ASN A 147 7.72 -8.91 5.16
CA ASN A 147 6.99 -9.52 6.26
C ASN A 147 6.99 -8.53 7.43
N PRO A 148 5.89 -7.79 7.64
CA PRO A 148 5.74 -6.94 8.81
C PRO A 148 5.89 -7.75 10.10
N ALA A 149 6.39 -7.11 11.16
CA ALA A 149 6.45 -7.73 12.49
C ALA A 149 5.04 -8.01 13.02
N ARG A 150 4.09 -7.15 12.67
CA ARG A 150 2.66 -7.32 12.93
C ARG A 150 1.88 -6.64 11.82
N GLN A 151 0.80 -7.28 11.38
CA GLN A 151 -0.16 -6.68 10.46
C GLN A 151 -1.55 -7.19 10.78
N PHE A 152 -2.52 -6.29 10.82
CA PHE A 152 -3.93 -6.65 10.93
C PHE A 152 -4.81 -5.64 10.20
N THR A 153 -6.01 -6.09 9.85
CA THR A 153 -7.01 -5.27 9.18
C THR A 153 -8.32 -5.36 9.94
N LEU A 154 -8.90 -4.22 10.31
CA LEU A 154 -10.15 -4.04 11.03
C LEU A 154 -11.20 -3.42 10.11
N THR A 155 -12.47 -3.52 10.48
CA THR A 155 -13.60 -2.95 9.73
C THR A 155 -14.76 -2.69 10.68
N GLY A 156 -15.69 -1.81 10.28
CA GLY A 156 -16.86 -1.48 11.09
C GLY A 156 -16.51 -0.94 12.48
N ASP A 157 -17.20 -1.43 13.50
CA ASP A 157 -17.07 -0.94 14.88
C ASP A 157 -15.75 -1.27 15.55
N ASP A 158 -15.00 -2.26 15.02
CA ASP A 158 -13.70 -2.69 15.54
C ASP A 158 -12.58 -1.73 15.17
N MET A 159 -12.78 -0.84 14.18
CA MET A 159 -11.79 0.16 13.79
C MET A 159 -11.46 1.09 14.96
N LEU A 160 -10.17 1.37 15.16
CA LEU A 160 -9.70 2.15 16.30
C LEU A 160 -9.54 3.63 15.92
N ILE A 161 -8.97 3.88 14.75
CA ILE A 161 -8.62 5.23 14.26
C ILE A 161 -9.60 5.66 13.16
N CYS A 162 -9.94 4.75 12.26
CA CYS A 162 -10.70 5.04 11.05
C CYS A 162 -12.22 5.04 11.26
N LYS A 163 -12.71 4.69 12.46
CA LYS A 163 -14.15 4.47 12.72
C LYS A 163 -15.05 5.63 12.31
N ASN A 164 -14.61 6.86 12.59
CA ASN A 164 -15.36 8.08 12.29
C ASN A 164 -14.80 8.83 11.07
N VAL A 165 -13.89 8.19 10.32
CA VAL A 165 -13.37 8.76 9.08
C VAL A 165 -14.41 8.57 8.00
N PRO A 166 -14.89 9.65 7.33
CA PRO A 166 -15.86 9.52 6.26
C PRO A 166 -15.29 8.68 5.12
N ASN A 167 -16.11 7.76 4.59
CA ASN A 167 -15.75 7.03 3.39
C ASN A 167 -15.56 8.03 2.23
N LYS A 168 -14.53 7.79 1.42
CA LYS A 168 -14.31 8.45 0.14
C LYS A 168 -15.27 7.92 -0.93
N ILE A 169 -15.79 6.70 -0.74
CA ILE A 169 -16.74 6.04 -1.62
C ILE A 169 -18.14 6.10 -1.00
N ASP A 170 -19.11 6.56 -1.80
CA ASP A 170 -20.52 6.33 -1.48
C ASP A 170 -20.91 4.89 -1.83
N PHE A 171 -20.88 4.02 -0.83
CA PHE A 171 -21.27 2.62 -1.00
C PHE A 171 -22.76 2.43 -1.29
N SER A 172 -23.63 3.42 -0.98
CA SER A 172 -25.08 3.30 -1.23
C SER A 172 -25.38 3.22 -2.73
N TYR A 173 -24.64 3.97 -3.54
CA TYR A 173 -24.73 3.93 -5.00
C TYR A 173 -24.47 2.52 -5.55
N ILE A 174 -23.40 1.87 -5.10
CA ILE A 174 -23.01 0.52 -5.54
C ILE A 174 -23.98 -0.55 -4.99
N LYS A 175 -24.59 -0.30 -3.82
CA LYS A 175 -25.63 -1.18 -3.28
C LYS A 175 -26.92 -1.11 -4.08
N ALA A 176 -27.31 0.08 -4.56
CA ALA A 176 -28.52 0.29 -5.35
C ALA A 176 -28.36 -0.14 -6.82
N ASN A 177 -27.24 0.23 -7.46
CA ASN A 177 -27.05 0.07 -8.91
C ASN A 177 -26.19 -1.14 -9.29
N GLY A 178 -25.54 -1.77 -8.31
CA GLY A 178 -24.51 -2.78 -8.56
C GLY A 178 -23.17 -2.17 -8.98
N TYR A 179 -22.25 -3.03 -9.41
CA TYR A 179 -20.96 -2.58 -9.93
C TYR A 179 -21.07 -2.10 -11.38
N ASP A 180 -20.13 -1.25 -11.78
CA ASP A 180 -19.95 -0.89 -13.19
C ASP A 180 -19.75 -2.13 -14.07
N PRO A 181 -20.20 -2.11 -15.34
CA PRO A 181 -20.15 -3.29 -16.22
C PRO A 181 -18.77 -3.95 -16.30
N PHE A 182 -17.70 -3.15 -16.41
CA PHE A 182 -16.33 -3.67 -16.51
C PHE A 182 -15.86 -4.43 -15.26
N ILE A 183 -16.33 -4.04 -14.06
CA ILE A 183 -16.05 -4.76 -12.82
C ILE A 183 -16.86 -6.05 -12.79
N ARG A 184 -18.16 -5.99 -13.15
CA ARG A 184 -19.04 -7.17 -13.21
C ARG A 184 -18.47 -8.24 -14.12
N ASP A 185 -18.05 -7.85 -15.32
CA ASP A 185 -17.44 -8.75 -16.30
C ASP A 185 -16.11 -9.31 -15.78
N PHE A 186 -15.32 -8.48 -15.09
CA PHE A 186 -14.04 -8.92 -14.53
C PHE A 186 -14.20 -9.95 -13.39
N ILE A 187 -15.21 -9.82 -12.54
CA ILE A 187 -15.42 -10.71 -11.40
C ILE A 187 -16.32 -11.92 -11.72
N LYS A 188 -16.95 -11.94 -12.90
CA LYS A 188 -17.82 -13.03 -13.35
C LYS A 188 -17.07 -14.36 -13.31
N GLU A 189 -17.72 -15.39 -12.76
CA GLU A 189 -17.18 -16.76 -12.58
C GLU A 189 -15.90 -16.84 -11.70
N LYS A 190 -15.54 -15.69 -11.12
CA LYS A 190 -14.55 -15.40 -10.09
C LYS A 190 -14.92 -15.91 -8.69
N PRO A 191 -14.28 -16.91 -8.04
CA PRO A 191 -14.51 -17.05 -6.61
C PRO A 191 -13.93 -15.83 -5.89
N TYR A 192 -14.69 -15.26 -4.95
CA TYR A 192 -14.18 -14.23 -4.05
C TYR A 192 -12.90 -14.75 -3.33
N PRO A 193 -11.81 -13.96 -3.22
CA PRO A 193 -11.69 -12.52 -3.44
C PRO A 193 -11.26 -12.13 -4.87
N TYR A 194 -11.65 -12.91 -5.88
CA TYR A 194 -11.41 -12.69 -7.30
C TYR A 194 -9.92 -12.78 -7.70
N GLY A 195 -9.15 -13.52 -6.89
CA GLY A 195 -7.74 -13.83 -7.09
C GLY A 195 -7.10 -14.41 -5.82
N HIS A 196 -5.82 -14.78 -5.93
CA HIS A 196 -4.96 -15.20 -4.84
C HIS A 196 -4.00 -14.06 -4.50
N TRP A 197 -4.40 -13.26 -3.50
CA TRP A 197 -3.73 -12.04 -3.06
C TRP A 197 -2.84 -12.23 -1.81
#